data_AF-A0A7S2US83-F1
#
_entry.id   AF-A0A7S2US83-F1
#
_cell.length_a   1.000
_cell.length_b   1.000
_cell.length_c   1.000
_cell.angle_alpha   90.00
_cell.angle_beta   90.00
_cell.angle_gamma   90.00
#
_symmetry.space_group_name_H-M   'P 1'
#
loop_
_entity.id
_entity.type
_entity.pdbx_description
1 polymer ?
#
loop_
_entity_poly.entity_id
_entity_poly.type
_entity_poly.pdbx_seq_one_letter_code
_entity_poly.pdbx_strand_id
1 'polypeptide(L)'
;GEECGDCYGAGNEGECCNTCDDVKLAYKRRGWAFMPAHIVQCKGEVQSNHFDSKNPPGGCNIYGTVHCTKMSGDLHFAPSKHMAPQIMGMGFGLMQFLEESYQAFNITHTIHHLSFGEQYPGIVNPLDGRGRLLQDVHGMYQYYIKVVPTVYKFLNGTTVSSNQYSVTEHLRHVRPGSGRGLPGIFFFYETSPIQAEFE
;
A
#
# COMPACT_ATOMS: atom_id res chain seq x y z
N GLY A 1 -28.01 25.69 24.80
CA GLY A 1 -27.71 24.31 25.23
C GLY A 1 -26.85 23.71 24.15
N GLU A 2 -25.78 23.01 24.51
CA GLU A 2 -24.97 22.29 23.52
C GLU A 2 -25.82 21.20 22.85
N GLU A 3 -25.77 21.13 21.51
CA GLU A 3 -26.45 20.09 20.74
C GLU A 3 -25.84 18.72 21.08
N CYS A 4 -26.68 17.74 21.37
CA CYS A 4 -26.26 16.36 21.64
C CYS A 4 -25.94 15.65 20.33
N GLY A 5 -24.68 15.31 20.11
CA GLY A 5 -24.21 14.62 18.91
C GLY A 5 -24.56 13.12 18.91
N ASP A 6 -24.73 12.56 17.71
CA ASP A 6 -25.16 11.18 17.51
C ASP A 6 -24.01 10.17 17.67
N CYS A 7 -24.23 9.12 18.45
CA CYS A 7 -23.31 8.00 18.61
C CYS A 7 -23.50 6.88 17.57
N TYR A 8 -24.35 7.09 16.56
CA TYR A 8 -24.64 6.16 15.46
C TYR A 8 -25.05 4.76 15.94
N GLY A 9 -25.85 4.72 17.01
CA GLY A 9 -26.34 3.49 17.63
C GLY A 9 -25.34 2.75 18.52
N ALA A 10 -24.10 3.23 18.66
CA ALA A 10 -23.11 2.62 19.55
C ALA A 10 -23.20 3.12 21.01
N GLY A 11 -23.88 4.25 21.23
CA GLY A 11 -24.10 4.85 22.55
C GLY A 11 -25.03 4.02 23.46
N ASN A 12 -25.02 4.36 24.75
CA ASN A 12 -26.02 3.95 25.73
C ASN A 12 -27.22 4.89 25.70
N GLU A 13 -28.31 4.52 26.36
CA GLU A 13 -29.50 5.38 26.45
C GLU A 13 -29.13 6.74 27.09
N GLY A 14 -29.32 7.83 26.35
CA GLY A 14 -29.01 9.19 26.78
C GLY A 14 -27.56 9.63 26.61
N GLU A 15 -26.68 8.81 26.02
CA GLU A 15 -25.29 9.19 25.74
C GLU A 15 -25.19 10.05 24.47
N CYS A 16 -24.44 11.15 24.56
CA CYS A 16 -24.15 12.06 23.45
C CYS A 16 -22.71 11.88 22.98
N CYS A 17 -22.50 11.80 21.67
CA CYS A 17 -21.17 11.75 21.06
C CYS A 17 -20.89 13.03 20.29
N ASN A 18 -20.20 13.97 20.94
CA ASN A 18 -19.99 15.32 20.41
C ASN A 18 -18.67 15.42 19.61
N THR A 19 -17.70 14.56 19.89
CA THR A 19 -16.40 14.51 19.23
C THR A 19 -16.20 13.20 18.47
N CYS A 20 -15.23 13.17 17.53
CA CYS A 20 -14.88 11.93 16.82
C CYS A 20 -14.43 10.84 17.80
N ASP A 21 -13.72 11.22 18.87
CA ASP A 21 -13.25 10.29 19.90
C ASP A 21 -14.37 9.70 20.74
N ASP A 22 -15.46 10.45 21.00
CA ASP A 22 -16.64 9.92 21.67
C ASP A 22 -17.28 8.79 20.84
N VAL A 23 -17.40 8.99 19.52
CA VAL A 23 -17.94 7.96 18.62
C VAL A 23 -17.00 6.75 18.55
N LYS A 24 -15.68 6.97 18.45
CA LYS A 24 -14.68 5.87 18.50
C LYS A 24 -14.80 5.06 19.78
N LEU A 25 -14.94 5.73 20.93
CA LEU A 25 -15.04 5.08 22.24
C LEU A 25 -16.33 4.25 22.36
N ALA A 26 -17.45 4.80 21.89
CA ALA A 26 -18.73 4.10 21.85
C ALA A 26 -18.66 2.83 20.99
N TYR A 27 -18.09 2.93 19.78
CA TYR A 27 -17.89 1.78 18.88
C TYR A 27 -16.95 0.74 19.47
N LYS A 28 -15.83 1.17 20.07
CA LYS A 28 -14.85 0.30 20.74
C LYS A 28 -15.50 -0.47 21.89
N ARG A 29 -16.34 0.17 22.70
CA ARG A 29 -17.06 -0.47 23.81
C ARG A 29 -18.04 -1.54 23.33
N ARG A 30 -18.64 -1.37 22.15
CA ARG A 30 -19.51 -2.34 21.48
C ARG A 30 -18.75 -3.41 20.69
N GLY A 31 -17.44 -3.24 20.48
CA GLY A 31 -16.64 -4.09 19.60
C GLY A 31 -17.03 -3.97 18.12
N TRP A 32 -17.58 -2.82 17.72
CA TRP A 32 -18.05 -2.58 16.35
C TRP A 32 -16.93 -1.99 15.48
N ALA A 33 -16.96 -2.33 14.19
CA ALA A 33 -16.09 -1.74 13.17
C ALA A 33 -16.39 -0.25 13.02
N PHE A 34 -15.35 0.59 13.01
CA PHE A 34 -15.48 2.06 12.98
C PHE A 34 -15.03 2.59 11.61
N MET A 35 -15.93 3.28 10.89
CA MET A 35 -15.66 3.88 9.57
C MET A 35 -15.84 5.40 9.63
N PRO A 36 -14.76 6.21 9.61
CA PRO A 36 -14.85 7.66 9.80
C PRO A 36 -15.50 8.41 8.62
N ALA A 37 -15.54 7.81 7.43
CA ALA A 37 -16.02 8.46 6.20
C ALA A 37 -17.48 8.95 6.27
N HIS A 38 -18.30 8.36 7.13
CA HIS A 38 -19.71 8.71 7.29
C HIS A 38 -20.04 9.39 8.64
N ILE A 39 -19.02 9.68 9.45
CA ILE A 39 -19.19 10.23 10.80
C ILE A 39 -18.89 11.73 10.76
N VAL A 40 -19.92 12.54 11.05
CA VAL A 40 -19.85 14.00 10.90
C VAL A 40 -18.82 14.60 11.85
N GLN A 41 -18.73 14.05 13.06
CA GLN A 41 -17.77 14.42 14.10
C GLN A 41 -16.32 14.18 13.67
N CYS A 42 -16.08 13.32 12.67
CA CYS A 42 -14.74 12.94 12.18
C CYS A 42 -14.33 13.65 10.88
N LYS A 43 -15.17 14.53 10.31
CA LYS A 43 -14.88 15.21 9.03
C LYS A 43 -13.58 16.02 9.02
N GLY A 44 -13.14 16.54 10.17
CA GLY A 44 -11.87 17.25 10.31
C GLY A 44 -10.64 16.32 10.31
N GLU A 45 -10.79 15.11 10.85
CA GLU A 45 -9.72 14.11 10.88
C GLU A 45 -9.49 13.46 9.51
N VAL A 46 -10.54 13.36 8.69
CA VAL A 46 -10.42 12.90 7.29
C VAL A 46 -9.61 13.90 6.45
N GLN A 47 -9.65 15.20 6.78
CA GLN A 47 -8.87 16.25 6.13
C GLN A 47 -7.46 16.43 6.72
N SER A 48 -7.23 16.04 7.97
CA SER A 48 -5.89 16.03 8.59
C SER A 48 -4.99 14.86 8.14
N ASN A 49 -5.44 14.07 7.16
CA ASN A 49 -4.55 13.25 6.33
C ASN A 49 -3.72 14.12 5.35
N HIS A 50 -3.83 15.45 5.41
CA HIS A 50 -2.75 16.33 4.97
C HIS A 50 -1.53 16.07 5.85
N PHE A 51 -0.56 15.33 5.29
CA PHE A 51 0.85 15.24 5.69
C PHE A 51 1.24 16.24 6.78
N ASP A 52 1.06 15.86 8.05
CA ASP A 52 1.50 16.70 9.16
C ASP A 52 3.02 16.62 9.22
N SER A 53 3.69 17.61 8.61
CA SER A 53 5.15 17.67 8.49
C SER A 53 5.87 17.63 9.84
N LYS A 54 5.15 17.82 10.96
CA LYS A 54 5.70 17.81 12.32
C LYS A 54 5.69 16.44 12.98
N ASN A 55 4.86 15.50 12.52
CA ASN A 55 4.82 14.10 12.96
C ASN A 55 4.18 13.24 11.87
N PRO A 56 4.92 12.86 10.81
CA PRO A 56 4.37 11.97 9.81
C PRO A 56 3.97 10.64 10.47
N PRO A 57 2.78 10.08 10.19
CA PRO A 57 2.47 8.72 10.61
C PRO A 57 3.60 7.79 10.14
N GLY A 58 4.09 6.94 11.02
CA GLY A 58 5.26 6.10 10.77
C GLY A 58 5.12 5.30 9.47
N GLY A 59 6.15 5.33 8.63
CA GLY A 59 6.26 4.51 7.42
C GLY A 59 7.26 3.37 7.61
N CYS A 60 7.27 2.42 6.68
CA CYS A 60 8.30 1.39 6.61
C CYS A 60 9.28 1.72 5.47
N ASN A 61 10.59 1.72 5.76
CA ASN A 61 11.62 1.79 4.73
C ASN A 61 12.08 0.37 4.38
N ILE A 62 11.74 -0.09 3.19
CA ILE A 62 12.06 -1.43 2.71
C ILE A 62 13.18 -1.31 1.67
N TYR A 63 14.29 -1.98 1.91
CA TYR A 63 15.43 -2.03 1.00
C TYR A 63 16.06 -3.42 1.00
N GLY A 64 16.61 -3.82 -0.14
CA GLY A 64 17.28 -5.10 -0.27
C GLY A 64 17.38 -5.57 -1.71
N THR A 65 17.97 -6.75 -1.90
CA THR A 65 18.12 -7.41 -3.19
C THR A 65 17.45 -8.78 -3.12
N VAL A 66 16.64 -9.11 -4.12
CA VAL A 66 15.99 -10.41 -4.23
C VAL A 66 16.54 -11.14 -5.46
N HIS A 67 17.01 -12.36 -5.26
CA HIS A 67 17.43 -13.22 -6.36
C HIS A 67 16.21 -13.95 -6.93
N CYS A 68 15.78 -13.52 -8.12
CA CYS A 68 14.63 -14.10 -8.82
C CYS A 68 15.09 -15.01 -9.97
N THR A 69 14.24 -15.96 -10.35
CA THR A 69 14.41 -16.69 -11.62
C THR A 69 14.13 -15.75 -12.80
N LYS A 70 14.72 -16.03 -13.97
CA LYS A 70 14.47 -15.29 -15.23
C LYS A 70 13.14 -15.73 -15.88
N MET A 71 12.06 -15.67 -15.11
CA MET A 71 10.69 -16.01 -15.52
C MET A 71 9.73 -14.93 -15.00
N SER A 72 8.46 -15.02 -15.35
CA SER A 72 7.44 -14.14 -14.79
C SER A 72 7.23 -14.40 -13.29
N GLY A 73 7.02 -13.34 -12.52
CA GLY A 73 6.79 -13.43 -11.08
C GLY A 73 6.04 -12.24 -10.50
N ASP A 74 5.76 -12.33 -9.20
CA ASP A 74 5.03 -11.36 -8.41
C ASP A 74 5.80 -11.10 -7.11
N LEU A 75 6.17 -9.85 -6.89
CA LEU A 75 6.62 -9.34 -5.59
C LEU A 75 5.56 -8.38 -5.06
N HIS A 76 5.08 -8.58 -3.83
CA HIS A 76 4.08 -7.70 -3.25
C HIS A 76 4.32 -7.37 -1.79
N PHE A 77 3.87 -6.19 -1.40
CA PHE A 77 3.78 -5.71 -0.03
C PHE A 77 2.31 -5.58 0.33
N ALA A 78 1.85 -6.44 1.23
CA ALA A 78 0.46 -6.52 1.63
C ALA A 78 0.37 -6.90 3.13
N PRO A 79 -0.77 -6.63 3.79
CA PRO A 79 -1.02 -7.10 5.15
C PRO A 79 -0.81 -8.61 5.28
N SER A 80 -0.13 -9.02 6.34
CA SER A 80 0.06 -10.43 6.68
C SER A 80 -0.74 -10.80 7.91
N LYS A 81 -1.26 -12.04 7.95
CA LYS A 81 -2.03 -12.58 9.08
C LYS A 81 -1.29 -12.55 10.41
N HIS A 82 0.04 -12.46 10.39
CA HIS A 82 0.86 -12.29 11.59
C HIS A 82 0.75 -10.90 12.25
N MET A 83 0.14 -9.92 11.58
CA MET A 83 -0.16 -8.61 12.17
C MET A 83 -1.46 -8.64 13.00
N ALA A 84 -2.35 -9.61 12.75
CA ALA A 84 -3.54 -9.79 13.58
C ALA A 84 -3.12 -10.48 14.90
N PRO A 85 -3.47 -9.92 16.08
CA PRO A 85 -3.12 -10.56 17.35
C PRO A 85 -3.70 -11.97 17.40
N GLN A 86 -2.91 -12.91 17.91
CA GLN A 86 -3.25 -14.34 18.10
C GLN A 86 -4.35 -14.50 19.18
N ILE A 87 -5.51 -13.88 19.01
CA ILE A 87 -6.65 -13.98 19.93
C ILE A 87 -7.64 -14.99 19.35
N MET A 88 -7.53 -16.21 19.90
CA MET A 88 -8.47 -17.34 19.95
C MET A 88 -9.31 -17.69 18.71
N GLY A 89 -9.09 -18.93 18.24
CA GLY A 89 -10.05 -19.88 17.67
C GLY A 89 -11.34 -19.39 17.00
N MET A 90 -11.50 -19.75 15.72
CA MET A 90 -12.73 -19.68 14.90
C MET A 90 -13.20 -18.28 14.50
N GLY A 91 -12.90 -17.88 13.25
CA GLY A 91 -13.62 -16.83 12.51
C GLY A 91 -13.24 -15.37 12.85
N PHE A 92 -13.02 -15.04 14.12
CA PHE A 92 -12.72 -13.67 14.55
C PHE A 92 -11.43 -13.10 13.95
N GLY A 93 -10.37 -13.92 13.87
CA GLY A 93 -9.10 -13.50 13.29
C GLY A 93 -9.16 -13.14 11.80
N LEU A 94 -10.10 -13.72 11.03
CA LEU A 94 -10.27 -13.36 9.62
C LEU A 94 -10.99 -12.02 9.48
N MET A 95 -12.08 -11.80 10.22
CA MET A 95 -12.80 -10.54 10.19
C MET A 95 -11.93 -9.38 10.67
N GLN A 96 -11.16 -9.58 11.74
CA GLN A 96 -10.23 -8.58 12.24
C GLN A 96 -9.09 -8.31 11.25
N PHE A 97 -8.50 -9.36 10.66
CA PHE A 97 -7.49 -9.18 9.61
C PHE A 97 -8.03 -8.39 8.41
N LEU A 98 -9.26 -8.65 7.98
CA LEU A 98 -9.88 -7.91 6.88
C LEU A 98 -10.09 -6.45 7.27
N GLU A 99 -10.64 -6.19 8.46
CA GLU A 99 -10.83 -4.82 8.97
C GLU A 99 -9.51 -4.06 9.02
N GLU A 100 -8.46 -4.63 9.60
CA GLU A 100 -7.12 -4.03 9.67
C GLU A 100 -6.52 -3.81 8.27
N SER A 101 -6.69 -4.78 7.37
CA SER A 101 -6.21 -4.68 6.00
C SER A 101 -6.86 -3.54 5.22
N TYR A 102 -8.16 -3.30 5.40
CA TYR A 102 -8.86 -2.24 4.68
C TYR A 102 -8.76 -0.89 5.39
N GLN A 103 -8.71 -0.83 6.72
CA GLN A 103 -8.75 0.42 7.47
C GLN A 103 -7.37 0.99 7.81
N ALA A 104 -6.40 0.11 8.12
CA ALA A 104 -5.11 0.52 8.67
C ALA A 104 -3.98 0.44 7.64
N PHE A 105 -4.13 -0.34 6.57
CA PHE A 105 -3.07 -0.51 5.58
C PHE A 105 -3.07 0.61 4.53
N ASN A 106 -2.22 1.61 4.75
CA ASN A 106 -2.00 2.70 3.81
C ASN A 106 -0.98 2.27 2.73
N ILE A 107 -1.38 2.30 1.46
CA ILE A 107 -0.50 1.94 0.33
C ILE A 107 0.27 3.13 -0.25
N THR A 108 0.17 4.33 0.35
CA THR A 108 0.99 5.48 -0.02
C THR A 108 2.47 5.12 0.12
N HIS A 109 3.25 5.29 -0.95
CA HIS A 109 4.64 4.85 -0.95
C HIS A 109 5.50 5.71 -1.88
N THR A 110 6.80 5.64 -1.66
CA THR A 110 7.81 6.18 -2.58
C THR A 110 8.74 5.05 -2.97
N ILE A 111 8.90 4.83 -4.28
CA ILE A 111 9.92 3.94 -4.81
C ILE A 111 11.20 4.77 -4.90
N HIS A 112 12.09 4.59 -3.93
CA HIS A 112 13.38 5.27 -3.93
C HIS A 112 14.26 4.76 -5.07
N HIS A 113 14.35 3.44 -5.22
CA HIS A 113 15.10 2.81 -6.27
C HIS A 113 14.53 1.42 -6.60
N LEU A 114 14.37 1.11 -7.90
CA LEU A 114 14.06 -0.23 -8.38
C LEU A 114 14.82 -0.51 -9.68
N SER A 115 15.64 -1.55 -9.66
CA SER A 115 16.48 -1.97 -10.80
C SER A 115 16.50 -3.50 -10.93
N PHE A 116 16.88 -3.97 -12.13
CA PHE A 116 16.98 -5.39 -12.46
C PHE A 116 18.38 -5.71 -12.99
N GLY A 117 19.27 -6.21 -12.14
CA GLY A 117 20.65 -6.53 -12.51
C GLY A 117 21.63 -5.38 -12.24
N GLU A 118 22.77 -5.39 -12.93
CA GLU A 118 23.88 -4.46 -12.67
C GLU A 118 23.67 -3.07 -13.28
N GLN A 119 24.05 -2.02 -12.58
CA GLN A 119 23.98 -0.66 -13.11
C GLN A 119 25.06 -0.44 -14.18
N TYR A 120 24.74 0.32 -15.22
CA TYR A 120 25.70 0.77 -16.24
C TYR A 120 25.45 2.24 -16.60
N PRO A 121 26.44 2.96 -17.17
CA PRO A 121 26.29 4.39 -17.47
C PRO A 121 25.08 4.69 -18.37
N GLY A 122 24.28 5.67 -17.97
CA GLY A 122 23.12 6.12 -18.74
C GLY A 122 21.85 5.27 -18.58
N ILE A 123 21.87 4.20 -17.78
CA ILE A 123 20.64 3.47 -17.46
C ILE A 123 19.67 4.38 -16.69
N VAL A 124 18.40 4.38 -17.08
CA VAL A 124 17.33 5.10 -16.40
C VAL A 124 16.28 4.10 -15.96
N ASN A 125 16.02 4.04 -14.66
CA ASN A 125 14.97 3.20 -14.09
C ASN A 125 13.67 4.01 -13.97
N PRO A 126 12.59 3.63 -14.65
CA PRO A 126 11.35 4.41 -14.69
C PRO A 126 10.73 4.78 -13.34
N LEU A 127 10.87 3.92 -12.32
CA LEU A 127 10.24 4.10 -11.00
C LEU A 127 11.13 4.80 -9.97
N ASP A 128 12.38 5.13 -10.28
CA ASP A 128 13.28 5.78 -9.31
C ASP A 128 12.76 7.16 -8.89
N GLY A 129 12.72 7.40 -7.58
CA GLY A 129 12.22 8.63 -6.97
C GLY A 129 10.73 8.91 -7.15
N ARG A 130 9.92 7.90 -7.52
CA ARG A 130 8.49 8.09 -7.80
C ARG A 130 7.63 7.82 -6.57
N GLY A 131 6.88 8.84 -6.14
CA GLY A 131 5.90 8.76 -5.05
C GLY A 131 4.47 8.55 -5.55
N ARG A 132 3.69 7.74 -4.82
CA ARG A 132 2.26 7.53 -5.06
C ARG A 132 1.50 7.81 -3.77
N LEU A 133 0.60 8.79 -3.85
CA LEU A 133 -0.32 9.12 -2.77
C LEU A 133 -1.63 8.40 -3.01
N LEU A 134 -2.08 7.66 -2.00
CA LEU A 134 -3.41 7.07 -2.04
C LEU A 134 -4.42 8.14 -1.59
N GLN A 135 -5.34 8.52 -2.49
CA GLN A 135 -6.40 9.49 -2.18
C GLN A 135 -7.62 8.84 -1.51
N ASP A 136 -7.85 7.55 -1.77
CA ASP A 136 -8.95 6.76 -1.22
C ASP A 136 -8.48 5.86 -0.05
N VAL A 137 -9.41 5.27 0.71
CA VAL A 137 -9.05 4.45 1.88
C VAL A 137 -8.63 3.01 1.51
N HIS A 138 -8.96 2.53 0.30
CA HIS A 138 -8.77 1.12 -0.08
C HIS A 138 -8.29 0.97 -1.53
N GLY A 139 -7.02 0.61 -1.70
CA GLY A 139 -6.42 0.47 -3.04
C GLY A 139 -5.44 -0.70 -3.14
N MET A 140 -5.35 -1.24 -4.35
CA MET A 140 -4.29 -2.12 -4.78
C MET A 140 -3.51 -1.39 -5.88
N TYR A 141 -2.25 -1.04 -5.58
CA TYR A 141 -1.37 -0.38 -6.55
C TYR A 141 -0.56 -1.45 -7.28
N GLN A 142 -0.69 -1.51 -8.60
CA GLN A 142 -0.10 -2.56 -9.43
C GLN A 142 0.89 -1.97 -10.42
N TYR A 143 2.11 -2.51 -10.41
CA TYR A 143 3.16 -2.23 -11.38
C TYR A 143 3.33 -3.45 -12.28
N TYR A 144 3.04 -3.30 -13.57
CA TYR A 144 3.28 -4.30 -14.59
C TYR A 144 4.60 -3.98 -15.29
N ILE A 145 5.62 -4.74 -14.95
CA ILE A 145 7.02 -4.53 -15.34
C ILE A 145 7.39 -5.49 -16.45
N LYS A 146 7.88 -4.95 -17.57
CA LYS A 146 8.48 -5.73 -18.66
C LYS A 146 9.98 -5.56 -18.60
N VAL A 147 10.70 -6.61 -18.18
CA VAL A 147 12.15 -6.64 -18.04
C VAL A 147 12.79 -7.05 -19.37
N VAL A 148 13.75 -6.27 -19.86
CA VAL A 148 14.46 -6.50 -21.13
C VAL A 148 15.93 -6.74 -20.84
N PRO A 149 16.44 -7.98 -21.03
CA PRO A 149 17.87 -8.26 -20.95
C PRO A 149 18.67 -7.31 -21.83
N THR A 150 19.73 -6.73 -21.29
CA THR A 150 20.55 -5.72 -21.95
C THR A 150 22.03 -6.04 -21.78
N VAL A 151 22.80 -5.94 -22.87
CA VAL A 151 24.26 -5.96 -22.81
C VAL A 151 24.79 -4.57 -23.12
N TYR A 152 25.57 -4.02 -22.21
CA TYR A 152 26.27 -2.76 -22.39
C TYR A 152 27.75 -3.02 -22.65
N LYS A 153 28.27 -2.52 -23.78
CA LYS A 153 29.68 -2.66 -24.17
C LYS A 153 30.39 -1.33 -23.93
N PHE A 154 31.45 -1.35 -23.15
CA PHE A 154 32.30 -0.18 -22.95
C PHE A 154 33.28 -0.01 -24.11
N LEU A 155 33.76 1.22 -24.34
CA LEU A 155 34.78 1.54 -25.35
C LEU A 155 36.10 0.77 -25.19
N ASN A 156 36.40 0.31 -23.97
CA ASN A 156 37.59 -0.51 -23.68
C ASN A 156 37.37 -2.02 -23.98
N GLY A 157 36.19 -2.40 -24.47
CA GLY A 157 35.81 -3.78 -24.78
C GLY A 157 35.21 -4.59 -23.63
N THR A 158 35.13 -4.05 -22.40
CA THR A 158 34.45 -4.75 -21.30
C THR A 158 32.94 -4.73 -21.51
N THR A 159 32.23 -5.77 -21.06
CA THR A 159 30.77 -5.85 -21.22
C THR A 159 30.08 -6.08 -19.89
N VAL A 160 28.90 -5.48 -19.71
CA VAL A 160 28.02 -5.66 -18.56
C VAL A 160 26.71 -6.27 -19.04
N SER A 161 26.35 -7.41 -18.45
CA SER A 161 25.05 -8.05 -18.66
C SER A 161 24.07 -7.58 -17.58
N SER A 162 23.07 -6.82 -17.98
CA SER A 162 22.07 -6.24 -17.09
C SER A 162 20.66 -6.36 -17.68
N ASN A 163 19.69 -5.62 -17.15
CA ASN A 163 18.36 -5.49 -17.69
C ASN A 163 17.88 -4.05 -17.58
N GLN A 164 17.12 -3.63 -18.58
CA GLN A 164 16.25 -2.46 -18.51
C GLN A 164 14.83 -2.91 -18.22
N TYR A 165 13.95 -1.97 -17.89
CA TYR A 165 12.53 -2.29 -17.82
C TYR A 165 11.66 -1.13 -18.26
N SER A 166 10.45 -1.48 -18.68
CA SER A 166 9.33 -0.55 -18.80
C SER A 166 8.24 -0.92 -17.80
N VAL A 167 7.39 0.04 -17.46
CA VAL A 167 6.35 -0.16 -16.46
C VAL A 167 5.03 0.43 -16.92
N THR A 168 3.94 -0.27 -16.62
CA THR A 168 2.57 0.25 -16.66
C THR A 168 1.98 0.17 -15.26
N GLU A 169 1.31 1.23 -14.85
CA GLU A 169 0.78 1.38 -13.49
C GLU A 169 -0.74 1.33 -13.48
N HIS A 170 -1.32 0.66 -12.49
CA HIS A 170 -2.77 0.59 -12.33
C HIS A 170 -3.14 0.66 -10.84
N LEU A 171 -3.97 1.63 -10.47
CA LEU A 171 -4.60 1.66 -9.16
C LEU A 171 -5.99 1.03 -9.24
N ARG A 172 -6.18 -0.10 -8.57
CA ARG A 172 -7.47 -0.76 -8.44
C ARG A 172 -8.10 -0.44 -7.09
N HIS A 173 -9.31 0.08 -7.11
CA HIS A 173 -10.10 0.28 -5.88
C HIS A 173 -10.64 -1.05 -5.36
N VAL A 174 -10.32 -1.36 -4.10
CA VAL A 174 -10.64 -2.66 -3.46
C VAL A 174 -11.47 -2.44 -2.20
N ARG A 175 -12.76 -2.10 -2.37
CA ARG A 175 -13.65 -1.89 -1.22
C ARG A 175 -13.88 -3.19 -0.44
N PRO A 176 -14.04 -3.13 0.89
CA PRO A 176 -14.50 -4.28 1.68
C PRO A 176 -15.75 -4.93 1.06
N GLY A 177 -15.77 -6.26 1.01
CA GLY A 177 -16.88 -7.02 0.43
C GLY A 177 -17.00 -7.00 -1.10
N SER A 178 -16.17 -6.24 -1.82
CA SER A 178 -16.22 -6.19 -3.29
C SER A 178 -15.72 -7.47 -4.00
N GLY A 179 -15.04 -8.37 -3.27
CA GLY A 179 -14.40 -9.56 -3.83
C GLY A 179 -13.22 -9.25 -4.76
N ARG A 180 -12.73 -8.01 -4.79
CA ARG A 180 -11.70 -7.55 -5.76
C ARG A 180 -10.25 -7.76 -5.30
N GLY A 181 -10.04 -8.42 -4.16
CA GLY A 181 -8.73 -8.64 -3.55
C GLY A 181 -8.49 -7.77 -2.32
N LEU A 182 -7.30 -7.90 -1.73
CA LEU A 182 -6.87 -7.12 -0.57
C LEU A 182 -6.05 -5.90 -1.00
N PRO A 183 -5.99 -4.84 -0.17
CA PRO A 183 -5.09 -3.72 -0.39
C PRO A 183 -3.63 -4.17 -0.39
N GLY A 184 -2.80 -3.51 -1.18
CA GLY A 184 -1.39 -3.87 -1.32
C GLY A 184 -0.68 -3.13 -2.45
N ILE A 185 0.64 -3.28 -2.50
CA ILE A 185 1.52 -2.79 -3.55
C ILE A 185 2.10 -4.02 -4.25
N PHE A 186 1.87 -4.17 -5.55
CA PHE A 186 2.21 -5.36 -6.31
C PHE A 186 3.11 -5.02 -7.48
N PHE A 187 4.17 -5.81 -7.67
CA PHE A 187 5.13 -5.74 -8.76
C PHE A 187 5.06 -7.04 -9.54
N PHE A 188 4.27 -7.04 -10.60
CA PHE A 188 4.21 -8.14 -11.56
C PHE A 188 5.31 -7.91 -12.59
N TYR A 189 6.29 -8.80 -12.66
CA TYR A 189 7.36 -8.70 -13.64
C TYR A 189 7.33 -9.89 -14.60
N GLU A 190 7.70 -9.64 -15.85
CA GLU A 190 7.98 -10.68 -16.84
C GLU A 190 9.23 -10.33 -17.62
N THR A 191 9.96 -11.35 -18.07
CA THR A 191 11.19 -11.19 -18.85
C THR A 191 10.88 -11.31 -20.34
N SER A 192 11.29 -10.32 -21.11
CA SER A 192 11.21 -10.33 -22.57
C SER A 192 12.13 -11.41 -23.15
N PRO A 193 11.69 -12.14 -24.19
CA PRO A 193 12.56 -13.06 -24.92
C PRO A 193 13.57 -12.34 -25.84
N ILE A 194 13.48 -11.01 -25.96
CA ILE A 194 14.36 -10.18 -26.80
C ILE A 194 15.41 -9.51 -25.92
N GLN A 195 16.65 -9.48 -26.41
CA GLN A 195 17.78 -8.80 -25.79
C GLN A 195 18.12 -7.52 -26.56
N ALA A 196 18.46 -6.46 -25.84
CA ALA A 196 18.98 -5.22 -26.40
C ALA A 196 20.50 -5.12 -26.18
N GLU A 197 21.21 -4.46 -27.10
CA GLU A 197 22.64 -4.22 -27.00
C GLU A 197 22.94 -2.73 -27.23
N PHE A 198 23.85 -2.18 -26.41
CA PHE A 198 24.28 -0.79 -26.46
C PHE A 198 25.80 -0.70 -26.37
N GLU A 199 26.37 0.36 -26.95
CA GLU A 199 27.79 0.70 -26.96
C GLU A 199 28.01 2.12 -26.40
#